data_AF-A0A850AQZ4-F1
#
_entry.id   AF-A0A850AQZ4-F1
#
_cell.length_a   1.000
_cell.length_b   1.000
_cell.length_c   1.000
_cell.angle_alpha   90.00
_cell.angle_beta   90.00
_cell.angle_gamma   90.00
#
_symmetry.space_group_name_H-M   'P 1'
#
loop_
_entity.id
_entity.type
_entity.pdbx_description
1 polymer ?
#
loop_
_entity_poly.entity_id
_entity_poly.type
_entity_poly.pdbx_seq_one_letter_code
_entity_poly.pdbx_strand_id
1 'polypeptide(L)'
;MEITANALGRILACLQIRRTLSNTPGTTAGKIQLSGAEQKLLEFADHRLEEIAAAPGFLARLEQLTKYRCQTGKSCLKDNLDFFLALLFLKTDGDSNVCECLFTHLNACYHCFEEFSEVMRYYFNTLESLEK
;
A
#
# COMPACT_ATOMS: atom_id res chain seq x y z
N MET A 1 9.88 -8.70 11.03
CA MET A 1 8.93 -7.82 11.75
C MET A 1 7.58 -8.05 11.10
N GLU A 2 6.60 -8.55 11.83
CA GLU A 2 5.26 -8.76 11.28
C GLU A 2 4.56 -7.40 11.22
N ILE A 3 4.10 -7.00 10.04
CA ILE A 3 3.41 -5.72 9.85
C ILE A 3 1.92 -6.00 9.96
N THR A 4 1.24 -5.34 10.91
CA THR A 4 -0.22 -5.46 11.03
C THR A 4 -0.92 -4.61 9.96
N ALA A 5 -2.12 -4.99 9.54
CA ALA A 5 -2.93 -4.22 8.59
C ALA A 5 -3.17 -2.76 9.02
N ASN A 6 -3.38 -2.55 10.34
CA ASN A 6 -3.51 -1.21 10.93
C ASN A 6 -2.24 -0.38 10.71
N ALA A 7 -1.08 -0.91 11.12
CA ALA A 7 0.19 -0.23 10.93
C ALA A 7 0.42 0.07 9.44
N LEU A 8 0.22 -0.92 8.56
CA LEU A 8 0.39 -0.75 7.13
C LEU A 8 -0.50 0.36 6.55
N GLY A 9 -1.81 0.32 6.82
CA GLY A 9 -2.76 1.33 6.34
C GLY A 9 -2.40 2.75 6.83
N ARG A 10 -2.03 2.89 8.11
CA ARG A 10 -1.58 4.18 8.67
C ARG A 10 -0.32 4.70 8.00
N ILE A 11 0.66 3.83 7.78
CA ILE A 11 1.92 4.21 7.12
C ILE A 11 1.68 4.66 5.67
N LEU A 12 0.87 3.94 4.92
CA LEU A 12 0.52 4.30 3.54
C LEU A 12 -0.17 5.68 3.49
N ALA A 13 -1.07 5.98 4.42
CA ALA A 13 -1.74 7.28 4.48
C ALA A 13 -0.78 8.42 4.82
N CYS A 14 0.09 8.21 5.82
CA CYS A 14 1.14 9.18 6.16
C CYS A 14 2.11 9.42 4.99
N LEU A 15 2.46 8.38 4.24
CA LEU A 15 3.30 8.47 3.06
C LEU A 15 2.64 9.32 1.96
N GLN A 16 1.35 9.09 1.68
CA GLN A 16 0.60 9.91 0.73
C GLN A 16 0.59 11.38 1.11
N ILE A 17 0.22 11.70 2.35
CA ILE A 17 0.19 13.09 2.81
C ILE A 17 1.57 13.73 2.69
N ARG A 18 2.64 13.04 3.12
CA ARG A 18 4.01 13.56 2.99
C ARG A 18 4.34 13.92 1.55
N ARG A 19 4.04 13.05 0.59
CA ARG A 19 4.33 13.28 -0.83
C ARG A 19 3.44 14.38 -1.42
N THR A 20 2.18 14.48 -1.03
CA THR A 20 1.29 15.58 -1.43
C THR A 20 1.80 16.93 -0.90
N LEU A 21 2.20 17.01 0.37
CA LEU A 21 2.75 18.23 0.97
C LEU A 21 4.06 18.67 0.30
N SER A 22 4.95 17.72 -0.05
CA SER A 22 6.17 18.01 -0.80
C SER A 22 5.88 18.60 -2.18
N ASN A 23 4.78 18.18 -2.82
CA ASN A 23 4.39 18.61 -4.16
C ASN A 23 3.49 19.86 -4.17
N THR A 24 2.91 20.25 -3.04
CA THR A 24 1.99 21.41 -2.94
C THR A 24 2.33 22.26 -1.71
N PRO A 25 3.29 23.18 -1.84
CA PRO A 25 3.68 24.08 -0.75
C PRO A 25 2.48 24.94 -0.31
N GLY A 26 2.10 24.88 0.97
CA GLY A 26 1.01 25.65 1.56
C GLY A 26 -0.15 24.81 2.09
N THR A 27 -0.19 23.51 1.77
CA THR A 27 -1.12 22.57 2.42
C THR A 27 -0.63 22.29 3.85
N THR A 28 -1.53 22.36 4.83
CA THR A 28 -1.25 21.91 6.20
C THR A 28 -2.01 20.60 6.40
N ALA A 29 -1.31 19.56 6.86
CA ALA A 29 -1.94 18.32 7.28
C ALA A 29 -2.01 18.25 8.80
N GLY A 30 -3.03 17.58 9.32
CA GLY A 30 -3.12 17.19 10.71
C GLY A 30 -1.89 16.39 11.16
N LYS A 31 -1.64 16.38 12.48
CA LYS A 31 -0.54 15.60 13.07
C LYS A 31 -1.06 14.28 13.60
N ILE A 32 -0.63 13.16 13.01
CA ILE A 32 -0.74 11.84 13.64
C ILE A 32 0.52 11.56 14.45
N GLN A 33 0.33 11.14 15.69
CA GLN A 33 1.41 10.56 16.49
C GLN A 33 1.69 9.15 16.01
N LEU A 34 2.88 8.96 15.43
CA LEU A 34 3.42 7.65 15.10
C LEU A 34 4.31 7.18 16.25
N SER A 35 4.24 5.89 16.56
CA SER A 35 5.23 5.24 17.42
C SER A 35 6.60 5.23 16.74
N GLY A 36 7.67 5.03 17.52
CA GLY A 36 9.03 4.93 16.96
C GLY A 36 9.19 3.78 15.95
N ALA A 37 8.42 2.70 16.08
CA ALA A 37 8.42 1.60 15.11
C ALA A 37 7.71 1.99 13.80
N GLU A 38 6.58 2.68 13.90
CA GLU A 38 5.83 3.19 12.74
C GLU A 38 6.65 4.25 11.98
N GLN A 39 7.39 5.09 12.69
CA GLN A 39 8.23 6.10 12.06
C GLN A 39 9.37 5.47 11.23
N LYS A 40 10.02 4.42 11.77
CA LYS A 40 10.99 3.61 11.01
C LYS A 40 10.36 2.92 9.81
N LEU A 41 9.13 2.39 9.98
CA LEU A 41 8.41 1.75 8.89
C LEU A 41 8.03 2.74 7.78
N LEU A 42 7.70 3.98 8.14
CA LEU A 42 7.43 5.05 7.18
C LEU A 42 8.67 5.42 6.36
N GLU A 43 9.82 5.58 7.01
CA GLU A 43 11.10 5.84 6.33
C GLU A 43 11.49 4.68 5.42
N PHE A 44 11.33 3.44 5.90
CA PHE A 44 11.54 2.24 5.10
C PHE A 44 10.61 2.19 3.88
N ALA A 45 9.32 2.47 4.05
CA ALA A 45 8.34 2.47 2.98
C ALA A 45 8.64 3.53 1.90
N ASP A 46 9.12 4.70 2.30
CA ASP A 46 9.50 5.79 1.39
C ASP A 46 10.71 5.39 0.52
N HIS A 47 11.78 4.87 1.14
CA HIS A 47 12.94 4.34 0.43
C HIS A 47 12.55 3.17 -0.49
N ARG A 48 11.71 2.26 0.02
CA ARG A 48 11.28 1.08 -0.74
C ARG A 48 10.47 1.47 -1.97
N LEU A 49 9.64 2.51 -1.88
CA LEU A 49 8.90 3.02 -3.02
C LEU A 49 9.82 3.54 -4.13
N GLU A 50 10.93 4.20 -3.78
CA GLU A 50 11.94 4.65 -4.76
C GLU A 50 12.63 3.45 -5.44
N GLU A 51 12.99 2.42 -4.67
CA GLU A 51 13.57 1.19 -5.22
C GLU A 51 12.61 0.49 -6.19
N ILE A 52 11.33 0.40 -5.83
CA ILE A 52 10.30 -0.21 -6.69
C ILE A 52 10.12 0.60 -7.98
N ALA A 53 10.05 1.94 -7.88
CA ALA A 53 9.92 2.82 -9.03
C ALA A 53 11.10 2.71 -10.00
N ALA A 54 12.31 2.47 -9.47
CA ALA A 54 13.52 2.28 -10.26
C ALA A 54 13.70 0.83 -10.78
N ALA A 55 12.92 -0.14 -10.29
CA ALA A 55 13.10 -1.55 -10.61
C ALA A 55 12.38 -1.94 -11.91
N PRO A 56 13.12 -2.24 -13.01
CA PRO A 56 12.50 -2.70 -14.24
C PRO A 56 11.77 -4.04 -14.04
N GLY A 57 10.55 -4.13 -14.58
CA GLY A 57 9.74 -5.35 -14.54
C GLY A 57 9.09 -5.66 -13.18
N PHE A 58 9.14 -4.74 -12.21
CA PHE A 58 8.45 -4.94 -10.92
C PHE A 58 6.93 -5.16 -11.11
N LEU A 59 6.28 -4.37 -11.96
CA LEU A 59 4.84 -4.50 -12.25
C LEU A 59 4.49 -5.87 -12.81
N ALA A 60 5.31 -6.41 -13.72
CA ALA A 60 5.12 -7.76 -14.26
C ALA A 60 5.21 -8.85 -13.19
N ARG A 61 6.04 -8.66 -12.14
CA ARG A 61 6.07 -9.56 -10.98
C ARG A 61 4.81 -9.42 -10.12
N LEU A 62 4.26 -8.23 -10.01
CA LEU A 62 3.01 -7.98 -9.29
C LEU A 62 1.80 -8.65 -9.99
N GLU A 63 1.75 -8.61 -11.31
CA GLU A 63 0.78 -9.39 -12.10
C GLU A 63 0.91 -10.90 -11.88
N GLN A 64 2.12 -11.41 -11.67
CA GLN A 64 2.30 -12.82 -11.37
C GLN A 64 1.75 -13.17 -9.99
N LEU A 65 1.94 -12.31 -8.98
CA LEU A 65 1.40 -12.53 -7.64
C LEU A 65 -0.13 -12.66 -7.64
N THR A 66 -0.82 -11.90 -8.47
CA THR A 66 -2.29 -11.91 -8.54
C THR A 66 -2.84 -13.10 -9.34
N LYS A 67 -2.04 -13.73 -10.22
CA LYS A 67 -2.44 -14.94 -10.98
C LYS A 67 -2.47 -16.22 -10.16
N TYR A 68 -1.73 -16.29 -9.05
CA TYR A 68 -1.73 -17.48 -8.20
C TYR A 68 -2.89 -17.43 -7.21
N ARG A 69 -3.81 -18.40 -7.27
CA ARG A 69 -4.82 -18.59 -6.22
C ARG A 69 -4.10 -18.96 -4.93
N CYS A 70 -4.34 -18.26 -3.83
CA CYS A 70 -3.75 -18.62 -2.54
C CYS A 70 -4.24 -20.02 -2.13
N GLN A 71 -3.37 -21.02 -2.22
CA GLN A 71 -3.71 -22.42 -1.95
C GLN A 71 -3.66 -22.77 -0.45
N THR A 72 -3.12 -21.89 0.38
CA THR A 72 -2.64 -22.21 1.73
C THR A 72 -3.51 -21.65 2.86
N GLY A 73 -4.66 -21.05 2.56
CA GLY A 73 -5.52 -20.40 3.58
C GLY A 73 -4.87 -19.18 4.25
N LYS A 74 -3.72 -18.71 3.76
CA LYS A 74 -3.01 -17.51 4.22
C LYS A 74 -2.98 -16.48 3.10
N SER A 75 -3.26 -15.22 3.44
CA SER A 75 -3.17 -14.09 2.52
C SER A 75 -1.73 -13.87 2.07
N CYS A 76 -1.49 -13.71 0.76
CA CYS A 76 -0.19 -13.30 0.23
C CYS A 76 0.03 -11.78 0.33
N LEU A 77 -1.01 -11.02 0.70
CA LEU A 77 -0.98 -9.56 0.80
C LEU A 77 -0.50 -9.07 2.16
N LYS A 78 -0.73 -9.84 3.23
CA LYS A 78 -0.41 -9.44 4.61
C LYS A 78 1.04 -9.00 4.81
N ASP A 79 1.97 -9.67 4.13
CA ASP A 79 3.42 -9.40 4.25
C ASP A 79 3.98 -8.58 3.08
N ASN A 80 3.11 -8.05 2.21
CA ASN A 80 3.51 -7.50 0.92
C ASN A 80 3.34 -5.96 0.89
N LEU A 81 4.18 -5.26 1.66
CA LEU A 81 4.25 -3.79 1.63
C LEU A 81 4.43 -3.26 0.20
N ASP A 82 5.33 -3.88 -0.56
CA ASP A 82 5.66 -3.51 -1.94
C ASP A 82 4.41 -3.50 -2.83
N PHE A 83 3.47 -4.42 -2.58
CA PHE A 83 2.23 -4.49 -3.33
C PHE A 83 1.37 -3.23 -3.14
N PHE A 84 1.16 -2.82 -1.90
CA PHE A 84 0.37 -1.63 -1.59
C PHE A 84 1.07 -0.35 -2.04
N LEU A 85 2.41 -0.30 -1.92
CA LEU A 85 3.20 0.82 -2.40
C LEU A 85 3.04 1.02 -3.91
N ALA A 86 3.14 -0.07 -4.68
CA ALA A 86 2.94 0.00 -6.11
C ALA A 86 1.51 0.40 -6.48
N LEU A 87 0.50 -0.23 -5.84
CA LEU A 87 -0.91 0.04 -6.11
C LEU A 87 -1.31 1.50 -5.86
N LEU A 88 -0.80 2.11 -4.79
CA LEU A 88 -1.23 3.45 -4.38
C LEU A 88 -0.40 4.58 -4.99
N PHE A 89 0.90 4.36 -5.21
CA PHE A 89 1.83 5.45 -5.54
C PHE A 89 2.42 5.38 -6.93
N LEU A 90 2.47 4.19 -7.55
CA LEU A 90 3.00 4.05 -8.88
C LEU A 90 1.82 4.07 -9.84
N LYS A 91 1.39 5.28 -10.22
CA LYS A 91 0.49 5.44 -11.36
C LYS A 91 1.17 4.84 -12.58
N THR A 92 0.59 3.78 -13.07
CA THR A 92 1.02 3.12 -14.29
C THR A 92 0.22 3.74 -15.42
N ASP A 93 0.88 4.55 -16.24
CA ASP A 93 0.29 4.99 -17.50
C ASP A 93 0.20 3.74 -18.42
N GLY A 94 -0.89 2.97 -18.26
CA GLY A 94 -1.11 1.66 -18.88
C GLY A 94 -1.91 0.63 -18.05
N ASP A 95 -2.39 0.97 -16.84
CA ASP A 95 -2.63 0.01 -15.73
C ASP A 95 -3.94 -0.78 -15.66
N SER A 96 -4.64 -1.01 -16.76
CA SER A 96 -5.90 -1.79 -16.66
C SER A 96 -5.65 -3.22 -16.17
N ASN A 97 -4.55 -3.84 -16.60
CA ASN A 97 -4.25 -5.26 -16.34
C ASN A 97 -3.81 -5.53 -14.89
N VAL A 98 -2.90 -4.69 -14.39
CA VAL A 98 -2.83 -4.15 -13.02
C VAL A 98 -4.00 -4.49 -12.10
N CYS A 99 -4.95 -3.57 -12.17
CA CYS A 99 -6.16 -3.57 -11.38
C CYS A 99 -7.07 -4.76 -11.70
N GLU A 100 -7.19 -5.16 -12.97
CA GLU A 100 -8.03 -6.29 -13.38
C GLU A 100 -7.58 -7.61 -12.76
N CYS A 101 -6.27 -7.92 -12.82
CA CYS A 101 -5.72 -9.13 -12.21
C CYS A 101 -5.88 -9.10 -10.69
N LEU A 102 -5.70 -7.93 -10.06
CA LEU A 102 -5.96 -7.75 -8.64
C LEU A 102 -7.42 -8.01 -8.30
N PHE A 103 -8.37 -7.35 -8.96
CA PHE A 103 -9.80 -7.54 -8.67
C PHE A 103 -10.24 -8.98 -8.92
N THR A 104 -9.73 -9.61 -9.98
CA THR A 104 -9.93 -11.03 -10.25
C THR A 104 -9.43 -11.89 -9.08
N HIS A 105 -8.23 -11.60 -8.56
CA HIS A 105 -7.65 -12.31 -7.43
C HIS A 105 -8.46 -12.10 -6.13
N LEU A 106 -8.81 -10.85 -5.80
CA LEU A 106 -9.58 -10.53 -4.60
C LEU A 106 -10.97 -11.18 -4.64
N ASN A 107 -11.61 -11.23 -5.81
CA ASN A 107 -12.87 -11.95 -6.00
C ASN A 107 -12.71 -13.48 -5.83
N ALA A 108 -11.54 -14.02 -6.16
CA ALA A 108 -11.26 -15.45 -6.10
C ALA A 108 -10.68 -15.92 -4.75
N CYS A 109 -10.21 -15.00 -3.90
CA CYS A 109 -9.53 -15.29 -2.64
C CYS A 109 -10.05 -14.41 -1.48
N TYR A 110 -10.92 -15.00 -0.66
CA TYR A 110 -11.52 -14.32 0.49
C TYR A 110 -10.48 -13.77 1.49
N HIS A 111 -9.42 -14.52 1.80
CA HIS A 111 -8.40 -14.07 2.76
C HIS A 111 -7.60 -12.86 2.26
N CYS A 112 -7.30 -12.81 0.97
CA CYS A 112 -6.66 -11.63 0.38
C CYS A 112 -7.63 -10.44 0.35
N PHE A 113 -8.92 -10.68 0.05
CA PHE A 113 -9.93 -9.65 0.11
C PHE A 113 -10.12 -9.07 1.52
N GLU A 114 -10.17 -9.91 2.55
CA GLU A 114 -10.30 -9.50 3.94
C GLU A 114 -9.12 -8.61 4.37
N GLU A 115 -7.89 -9.07 4.15
CA GLU A 115 -6.68 -8.33 4.49
C GLU A 115 -6.58 -7.00 3.72
N PHE A 116 -6.83 -7.05 2.41
CA PHE A 116 -6.84 -5.85 1.58
C PHE A 116 -7.86 -4.83 2.09
N SER A 117 -9.08 -5.27 2.35
CA SER A 117 -10.15 -4.41 2.86
C SER A 117 -9.79 -3.81 4.21
N GLU A 118 -9.12 -4.57 5.08
CA GLU A 118 -8.67 -4.08 6.37
C GLU A 118 -7.60 -3.00 6.23
N VAL A 119 -6.55 -3.23 5.43
CA VAL A 119 -5.49 -2.24 5.17
C VAL A 119 -6.09 -0.96 4.58
N MET A 120 -6.97 -1.09 3.57
CA MET A 120 -7.60 0.04 2.91
C MET A 120 -8.52 0.83 3.84
N ARG A 121 -9.25 0.16 4.74
CA ARG A 121 -10.06 0.81 5.78
C ARG A 121 -9.21 1.69 6.69
N TYR A 122 -8.09 1.17 7.20
CA TYR A 122 -7.19 1.97 8.05
C TYR A 122 -6.55 3.11 7.26
N TYR A 123 -6.17 2.85 6.01
CA TYR A 123 -5.64 3.86 5.11
C TYR A 123 -6.60 5.05 4.93
N PHE A 124 -7.84 4.81 4.53
CA PHE A 124 -8.81 5.89 4.30
C PHE A 124 -9.19 6.62 5.59
N ASN A 125 -9.41 5.90 6.70
CA ASN A 125 -9.71 6.53 7.99
C ASN A 125 -8.56 7.43 8.46
N THR A 126 -7.32 7.00 8.21
CA THR A 126 -6.12 7.77 8.57
C THR A 126 -5.98 9.01 7.68
N LEU A 127 -6.18 8.86 6.37
CA LEU A 127 -6.19 10.00 5.45
C LEU A 127 -7.23 11.04 5.84
N GLU A 128 -8.47 10.62 6.07
CA GLU A 128 -9.55 11.51 6.49
C GLU A 128 -9.21 12.25 7.80
N SER A 129 -8.50 11.59 8.71
CA SER A 129 -8.04 12.20 9.96
C SER A 129 -6.87 13.18 9.78
N LEU A 130 -6.09 13.04 8.72
CA LEU A 130 -4.95 13.92 8.40
C LEU A 130 -5.37 15.13 7.55
N GLU A 131 -6.47 15.02 6.81
CA GLU A 131 -6.98 16.07 5.92
C GLU A 131 -7.96 17.04 6.61
N LYS A 132 -8.44 16.70 7.80
CA LYS A 132 -9.28 17.55 8.67
C LYS A 132 -8.42 18.42 9.59
#